data_AF-A0A1W6JX22-F1
#
_entry.id   AF-A0A1W6JX22-F1
#
_cell.length_a   1.000
_cell.length_b   1.000
_cell.length_c   1.000
_cell.angle_alpha   90.00
_cell.angle_beta   90.00
_cell.angle_gamma   90.00
#
_symmetry.space_group_name_H-M   'P 1'
#
loop_
_entity.id
_entity.type
_entity.pdbx_description
1 polymer ?
#
loop_
_entity_poly.entity_id
_entity_poly.type
_entity_poly.pdbx_seq_one_letter_code
_entity_poly.pdbx_strand_id
1 'polypeptide(L)'
;MFRFDKLCKASQIRFLEQAKNNDEYAKLIGYHVGIAYNNLDEDIKNKVIQVARNSRVFYSKFIEGIKQTMPEEKVKLIENEIEYTSKR
;
A
#
# COMPACT_ATOMS: atom_id res chain seq x y z
N MET A 1 14.08 -9.74 5.43
CA MET A 1 13.01 -8.74 5.29
C MET A 1 12.62 -8.65 3.82
N PHE A 2 11.34 -8.80 3.47
CA PHE A 2 10.88 -8.70 2.08
C PHE A 2 10.95 -7.25 1.59
N ARG A 3 11.67 -7.02 0.48
CA ARG A 3 11.95 -5.69 -0.09
C ARG A 3 11.10 -5.46 -1.34
N PHE A 4 9.88 -4.97 -1.15
CA PHE A 4 8.94 -4.72 -2.25
C PHE A 4 9.48 -3.68 -3.26
N ASP A 5 10.25 -2.69 -2.78
CA ASP A 5 10.92 -1.66 -3.59
C ASP A 5 11.96 -2.22 -4.57
N LYS A 6 12.50 -3.43 -4.31
CA LYS A 6 13.53 -4.05 -5.15
C LYS A 6 12.99 -4.97 -6.23
N LEU A 7 11.68 -5.19 -6.26
CA LEU A 7 11.02 -5.91 -7.34
C LEU A 7 11.00 -5.05 -8.60
N CYS A 8 11.03 -5.69 -9.77
CA CYS A 8 10.75 -4.97 -11.00
C CYS A 8 9.28 -4.50 -11.02
N LYS A 9 8.99 -3.44 -11.79
CA LYS A 9 7.65 -2.82 -11.86
C LYS A 9 6.54 -3.83 -12.17
N ALA A 10 6.80 -4.77 -13.09
CA ALA A 10 5.84 -5.82 -13.44
C ALA A 10 5.50 -6.74 -12.25
N SER A 11 6.50 -7.11 -11.45
CA SER A 11 6.28 -7.87 -10.22
C SER A 11 5.53 -7.06 -9.18
N GLN A 12 5.89 -5.79 -8.95
CA GLN A 12 5.17 -4.92 -8.01
C GLN A 12 3.67 -4.84 -8.36
N ILE A 13 3.35 -4.63 -9.64
CA ILE A 13 1.97 -4.61 -10.13
C ILE A 13 1.26 -5.94 -9.89
N ARG A 14 1.91 -7.07 -10.22
CA ARG A 14 1.31 -8.40 -10.04
C ARG A 14 0.98 -8.70 -8.58
N PHE A 15 1.87 -8.36 -7.66
CA PHE A 15 1.64 -8.53 -6.22
C PHE A 15 0.46 -7.66 -5.76
N LEU A 16 0.39 -6.41 -6.21
CA LEU A 16 -0.72 -5.51 -5.87
C LEU A 16 -2.07 -6.01 -6.42
N GLU A 17 -2.11 -6.52 -7.65
CA GLU A 17 -3.33 -7.12 -8.22
C GLU A 17 -3.79 -8.37 -7.46
N GLN A 18 -2.85 -9.21 -7.02
CA GLN A 18 -3.19 -10.39 -6.24
C GLN A 18 -3.77 -10.02 -4.86
N ALA A 19 -3.26 -8.96 -4.23
CA ALA A 19 -3.79 -8.46 -2.96
C ALA A 19 -5.21 -7.87 -3.05
N LYS A 20 -5.67 -7.44 -4.23
CA LYS A 20 -7.06 -6.98 -4.39
C LYS A 20 -8.08 -8.09 -4.21
N ASN A 21 -7.72 -9.34 -4.54
CA ASN A 21 -8.65 -10.46 -4.64
C ASN A 21 -8.44 -11.53 -3.56
N ASN A 22 -7.44 -11.37 -2.70
CA ASN A 22 -7.09 -12.34 -1.67
C ASN A 22 -6.68 -11.64 -0.38
N ASP A 23 -7.54 -11.67 0.63
CA ASP A 23 -7.33 -11.01 1.91
C ASP A 23 -6.15 -11.58 2.70
N GLU A 24 -5.89 -12.90 2.62
CA GLU A 24 -4.73 -13.50 3.28
C GLU A 24 -3.42 -12.99 2.65
N TYR A 25 -3.41 -12.90 1.32
CA TYR A 25 -2.30 -12.32 0.59
C TYR A 25 -2.16 -10.81 0.86
N ALA A 26 -3.27 -10.08 0.93
CA ALA A 26 -3.30 -8.66 1.28
C ALA A 26 -2.71 -8.40 2.67
N LYS A 27 -3.04 -9.25 3.67
CA LYS A 27 -2.43 -9.20 5.00
C LYS A 27 -0.92 -9.39 4.94
N LEU A 28 -0.48 -10.37 4.15
CA LEU A 28 0.93 -10.72 4.03
C LEU A 28 1.75 -9.61 3.39
N ILE A 29 1.27 -9.03 2.29
CA ILE A 29 2.08 -8.05 1.54
C ILE A 29 1.88 -6.61 2.01
N GLY A 30 0.71 -6.23 2.53
CA GLY A 30 0.35 -4.83 2.80
C GLY A 30 1.35 -4.12 3.72
N TYR A 31 1.80 -4.81 4.77
CA TYR A 31 2.81 -4.29 5.70
C TYR A 31 4.15 -3.98 5.02
N HIS A 32 4.63 -4.89 4.17
CA HIS A 32 5.88 -4.70 3.44
C HIS A 32 5.79 -3.65 2.35
N VAL A 33 4.63 -3.51 1.70
CA VAL A 33 4.37 -2.39 0.79
C VAL A 33 4.43 -1.07 1.54
N GLY A 34 3.82 -0.99 2.74
CA GLY A 34 3.86 0.21 3.58
C GLY A 34 5.28 0.63 3.95
N ILE A 35 6.12 -0.31 4.37
CA ILE A 35 7.54 -0.02 4.65
C ILE A 35 8.29 0.47 3.39
N ALA A 36 7.98 -0.11 2.24
CA ALA A 36 8.64 0.25 0.98
C ALA A 36 8.14 1.57 0.39
N TYR A 37 6.98 2.09 0.82
CA TYR A 37 6.20 3.11 0.13
C TYR A 37 7.00 4.36 -0.29
N ASN A 38 7.83 4.90 0.60
CA ASN A 38 8.66 6.08 0.31
C ASN A 38 9.59 5.88 -0.89
N ASN A 39 10.05 4.65 -1.13
CA ASN A 39 11.00 4.30 -2.18
C ASN A 39 10.34 3.86 -3.49
N LEU A 40 9.00 3.86 -3.55
CA LEU A 40 8.26 3.47 -4.75
C LEU A 40 8.14 4.64 -5.71
N ASP A 41 8.17 4.32 -7.00
CA ASP A 41 7.84 5.25 -8.07
C ASP A 41 6.36 5.66 -8.00
N GLU A 42 6.05 6.84 -8.53
CA GLU A 42 4.74 7.47 -8.42
C GLU A 42 3.60 6.60 -8.99
N ASP A 43 3.83 5.93 -10.13
CA ASP A 43 2.86 5.01 -10.72
C ASP A 43 2.47 3.87 -9.77
N ILE A 44 3.45 3.36 -9.01
CA ILE A 44 3.24 2.26 -8.08
C ILE A 44 2.58 2.77 -6.80
N LYS A 45 2.95 3.96 -6.30
CA LYS A 45 2.24 4.61 -5.19
C LYS A 45 0.76 4.79 -5.51
N ASN A 46 0.45 5.34 -6.69
CA ASN A 46 -0.93 5.46 -7.16
C ASN A 46 -1.67 4.11 -7.18
N LYS A 47 -1.00 3.04 -7.61
CA LYS A 47 -1.58 1.70 -7.58
C LYS A 47 -1.83 1.20 -6.16
N VAL A 48 -0.89 1.41 -5.24
CA VAL A 48 -1.02 1.06 -3.82
C VAL A 48 -2.24 1.75 -3.21
N ILE A 49 -2.41 3.06 -3.47
CA ILE A 49 -3.58 3.83 -3.01
C ILE A 49 -4.87 3.24 -3.57
N GLN A 50 -4.91 2.88 -4.86
CA GLN A 50 -6.08 2.20 -5.45
C GLN A 50 -6.38 0.85 -4.78
N VAL A 51 -5.37 0.04 -4.46
CA VAL A 51 -5.59 -1.24 -3.75
C VAL A 51 -6.11 -0.99 -2.34
N ALA A 52 -5.52 -0.04 -1.62
CA ALA A 52 -5.93 0.32 -0.26
C ALA A 52 -7.37 0.83 -0.20
N ARG A 53 -7.83 1.56 -1.22
CA ARG A 53 -9.25 1.96 -1.34
C ARG A 53 -10.21 0.77 -1.48
N ASN A 54 -9.79 -0.30 -2.16
CA ASN A 54 -10.64 -1.44 -2.49
C ASN A 54 -10.53 -2.62 -1.51
N SER A 55 -9.49 -2.65 -0.66
CA SER A 55 -9.29 -3.71 0.32
C SER A 55 -8.97 -3.10 1.69
N ARG A 56 -9.95 -3.17 2.60
CA ARG A 56 -9.79 -2.74 4.00
C ARG A 56 -8.67 -3.50 4.71
N VAL A 57 -8.50 -4.77 4.36
CA VAL A 57 -7.45 -5.63 4.90
C VAL A 57 -6.07 -5.16 4.46
N PHE A 58 -5.90 -4.88 3.17
CA PHE A 58 -4.67 -4.30 2.65
C PHE A 58 -4.40 -2.93 3.27
N TYR A 59 -5.41 -2.05 3.31
CA TYR A 59 -5.32 -0.72 3.91
C TYR A 59 -4.76 -0.77 5.33
N SER A 60 -5.36 -1.58 6.20
CA SER A 60 -4.92 -1.68 7.61
C SER A 60 -3.43 -2.05 7.71
N LYS A 61 -2.99 -3.05 6.93
CA LYS A 61 -1.58 -3.49 6.96
C LYS A 61 -0.64 -2.50 6.30
N PHE A 62 -1.07 -1.85 5.23
CA PHE A 62 -0.33 -0.77 4.59
C PHE A 62 -0.09 0.40 5.56
N ILE A 63 -1.13 0.85 6.27
CA ILE A 63 -1.04 1.91 7.28
C ILE A 63 -0.08 1.52 8.42
N GLU A 64 -0.17 0.28 8.93
CA GLU A 64 0.77 -0.24 9.92
C GLU A 64 2.23 -0.15 9.43
N GLY A 65 2.48 -0.44 8.14
CA GLY A 65 3.80 -0.39 7.53
C GLY A 65 4.34 1.04 7.35
N ILE A 66 3.54 1.98 6.85
CA ILE A 66 3.98 3.37 6.67
C ILE A 66 4.27 4.06 8.00
N LYS A 67 3.53 3.73 9.08
CA LYS A 67 3.78 4.25 10.44
C LYS A 67 5.18 3.89 10.97
N GLN A 68 5.83 2.86 10.43
CA GLN A 68 7.19 2.49 10.82
C GLN A 68 8.27 3.34 10.13
N THR A 69 7.95 3.99 9.02
CA THR A 69 8.94 4.66 8.15
C THR A 69 8.65 6.14 7.90
N MET A 70 7.46 6.59 8.29
CA MET A 70 6.96 7.94 8.02
C MET A 70 6.47 8.59 9.32
N PRO A 71 6.67 9.91 9.47
CA PRO A 71 6.11 10.65 10.58
C PRO A 71 4.58 10.74 10.45
N GLU A 72 3.91 10.93 11.60
CA GLU A 72 2.46 10.85 11.70
C GLU A 72 1.73 11.83 10.78
N GLU A 73 2.27 13.03 10.56
CA GLU A 73 1.65 14.01 9.65
C GLU A 73 1.56 13.51 8.21
N LYS A 74 2.57 12.78 7.72
CA LYS A 74 2.55 12.23 6.35
C LYS A 74 1.63 11.03 6.25
N VAL A 75 1.55 10.22 7.31
CA VAL A 75 0.62 9.09 7.38
C VAL A 75 -0.82 9.59 7.26
N LYS A 76 -1.19 10.64 8.00
CA LYS A 76 -2.53 11.25 7.93
C LYS A 76 -2.87 11.80 6.55
N LEU A 77 -1.90 12.37 5.83
CA LEU A 77 -2.12 12.81 4.45
C LEU A 77 -2.49 11.65 3.53
N ILE A 78 -1.80 10.51 3.66
CA ILE A 78 -2.08 9.30 2.89
C ILE A 78 -3.43 8.69 3.29
N GLU A 79 -3.75 8.61 4.59
CA GLU A 79 -5.06 8.16 5.08
C GLU A 79 -6.19 9.00 4.49
N ASN A 80 -6.06 10.34 4.53
CA ASN A 80 -7.02 11.27 3.94
C ASN A 80 -7.16 11.09 2.42
N GLU A 81 -6.06 10.87 1.69
CA GLU A 81 -6.07 10.63 0.26
C GLU A 81 -6.87 9.36 -0.10
N ILE A 82 -6.72 8.31 0.70
CA ILE A 82 -7.45 7.05 0.52
C ILE A 82 -8.95 7.26 0.83
N GLU A 83 -9.28 7.93 1.93
CA GLU A 83 -10.67 8.13 2.39
C GLU A 83 -11.46 9.12 1.52
N TYR A 84 -10.84 10.19 1.01
CA TYR A 84 -11.52 11.28 0.30
C TYR A 84 -12.26 10.82 -0.97
N THR A 85 -11.84 9.70 -1.57
CA THR A 85 -12.41 9.22 -2.84
C THR A 85 -13.54 8.20 -2.63
N SER A 86 -13.77 7.72 -1.40
CA SER A 86 -14.82 6.73 -1.09
C SER A 86 -16.21 7.35 -0.87
N LYS A 87 -16.32 8.69 -0.92
CA LYS A 87 -17.58 9.45 -0.70
C LYS A 87 -18.32 9.88 -1.99
N ARG A 88 -18.18 9.15 -3.10
CA ARG A 88 -18.95 9.41 -4.33
C ARG A 88 -19.86 8.25 -4.71
#